data_AF-A0A4Y9YKN5-F1
#
_entry.id   AF-A0A4Y9YKN5-F1
#
_cell.length_a   1.000
_cell.length_b   1.000
_cell.length_c   1.000
_cell.angle_alpha   90.00
_cell.angle_beta   90.00
_cell.angle_gamma   90.00
#
_symmetry.space_group_name_H-M   'P 1'
#
loop_
_entity.id
_entity.type
_entity.pdbx_description
1 polymer ?
#
loop_
_entity_poly.entity_id
_entity_poly.type
_entity_poly.pdbx_seq_one_letter_code
_entity_poly.pdbx_strand_id
1 'polypeptide(L)'
;MIIDSTSVVDPFSDEQASPTVEAEPPEYASRAASSRRSSRRVSVVTVSQPPRYVHIERPNMPLTYEFMSWNMKSMLLVPPRSVDPGRGALYFISVALNLNPFAPLSYVTSLYRGSDTEGEFVGEFE
;
A
#
# COMPACT_ATOMS: atom_id res chain seq x y z
N MET A 1 -39.56 35.53 28.72
CA MET A 1 -38.50 34.54 28.49
C MET A 1 -38.68 34.06 27.06
N ILE A 2 -37.98 34.68 26.11
CA ILE A 2 -38.02 34.37 24.67
C ILE A 2 -36.60 34.52 24.15
N ILE A 3 -36.07 33.43 23.59
CA ILE A 3 -35.20 33.24 22.40
C ILE A 3 -34.51 31.89 22.56
N ASP A 4 -34.26 31.07 21.55
CA ASP A 4 -34.76 30.93 20.19
C ASP A 4 -34.25 29.54 19.75
N SER A 5 -35.04 28.82 18.97
CA SER A 5 -34.73 27.48 18.50
C SER A 5 -33.77 27.54 17.32
N THR A 6 -32.46 27.49 17.58
CA THR A 6 -31.45 27.40 16.51
C THR A 6 -31.24 25.95 16.07
N SER A 7 -31.70 25.70 14.86
CA SER A 7 -31.42 24.57 13.97
C SER A 7 -29.97 24.07 14.04
N VAL A 8 -29.81 22.81 14.40
CA VAL A 8 -28.57 22.06 14.13
C VAL A 8 -28.61 21.67 12.66
N VAL A 9 -27.89 22.43 11.82
CA VAL A 9 -27.69 22.08 10.41
C VAL A 9 -26.65 20.98 10.36
N ASP A 10 -27.03 19.81 9.83
CA ASP A 10 -26.11 18.70 9.57
C ASP A 10 -25.28 19.02 8.31
N PRO A 11 -23.94 19.16 8.43
CA PRO A 11 -23.08 19.52 7.31
C PRO A 11 -22.80 18.36 6.34
N PHE A 12 -23.37 17.17 6.54
CA PHE A 12 -23.18 15.99 5.70
C PHE A 12 -24.46 15.46 5.03
N SER A 13 -25.54 16.25 5.04
CA SER A 13 -26.74 15.93 4.25
C SER A 13 -26.50 16.25 2.78
N ASP A 14 -25.98 15.26 2.03
CA ASP A 14 -25.90 15.28 0.57
C ASP A 14 -27.31 15.19 -0.05
N GLU A 15 -28.13 16.24 0.08
CA GLU A 15 -29.26 16.47 -0.83
C GLU A 15 -28.73 17.04 -2.14
N GLN A 16 -28.05 16.16 -2.90
CA GLN A 16 -27.59 16.49 -4.25
C GLN A 16 -28.76 16.32 -5.22
N ALA A 17 -29.59 17.37 -5.30
CA ALA A 17 -30.54 17.55 -6.40
C ALA A 17 -29.80 17.35 -7.73
N SER A 18 -30.24 16.38 -8.54
CA SER A 18 -29.66 16.10 -9.84
C SER A 18 -29.96 17.25 -10.80
N PRO A 19 -28.98 18.00 -11.34
CA PRO A 19 -29.21 18.74 -12.56
C PRO A 19 -29.13 17.73 -13.72
N THR A 20 -30.27 17.43 -14.34
CA THR A 20 -30.34 16.80 -15.66
C THR A 20 -29.65 17.71 -16.67
N VAL A 21 -28.33 17.56 -16.79
CA VAL A 21 -27.56 18.09 -17.91
C VAL A 21 -27.40 16.92 -18.87
N GLU A 22 -28.27 16.91 -19.87
CA GLU A 22 -28.18 16.08 -21.06
C GLU A 22 -26.89 16.47 -21.79
N ALA A 23 -25.79 15.82 -21.44
CA ALA A 23 -24.51 15.99 -22.09
C ALA A 23 -24.51 15.20 -23.41
N GLU A 24 -24.96 15.85 -24.49
CA GLU A 24 -24.68 15.37 -25.83
C GLU A 24 -23.15 15.24 -26.03
N PRO A 25 -22.62 14.06 -26.39
CA PRO A 25 -21.21 13.94 -26.71
C PRO A 25 -20.92 14.65 -28.05
N PRO A 26 -19.84 15.44 -28.16
CA PRO A 26 -19.55 16.19 -29.38
C PRO A 26 -19.22 15.26 -30.56
N GLU A 27 -19.79 15.58 -31.73
CA GLU A 27 -19.59 14.91 -33.03
C GLU A 27 -18.16 15.05 -33.59
N TYR A 28 -17.16 14.50 -32.89
CA TYR A 28 -15.78 14.45 -33.41
C TYR A 28 -15.48 13.21 -34.27
N ALA A 29 -16.46 12.32 -34.48
CA ALA A 29 -16.22 11.01 -35.11
C ALA A 29 -16.16 11.02 -36.65
N SER A 30 -16.49 12.14 -37.32
CA SER A 30 -16.88 12.06 -38.75
C SER A 30 -15.81 12.48 -39.75
N ARG A 31 -14.55 12.69 -39.34
CA ARG A 31 -13.51 13.22 -40.26
C ARG A 31 -12.25 12.37 -40.34
N ALA A 32 -12.42 11.07 -40.51
CA ALA A 32 -11.33 10.17 -40.89
C ALA A 32 -11.74 9.16 -41.98
N ALA A 33 -12.52 9.59 -42.97
CA ALA A 33 -12.87 8.76 -44.12
C ALA A 33 -12.27 9.32 -45.40
N SER A 34 -10.94 9.23 -45.55
CA SER A 34 -10.27 9.00 -46.85
C SER A 34 -8.76 9.16 -46.74
N SER A 35 -8.02 8.05 -46.57
CA SER A 35 -6.74 7.89 -47.27
C SER A 35 -6.24 6.45 -47.21
N ARG A 36 -6.40 5.78 -48.35
CA ARG A 36 -5.51 4.80 -49.00
C ARG A 36 -4.84 3.71 -48.13
N ARG A 37 -5.16 2.48 -48.52
CA ARG A 37 -4.45 1.21 -48.24
C ARG A 37 -2.94 1.41 -48.11
N SER A 38 -2.43 1.28 -46.90
CA SER A 38 -1.10 0.76 -46.63
C SER A 38 -1.27 -0.34 -45.59
N SER A 39 -0.88 -1.56 -45.96
CA SER A 39 -0.76 -2.70 -45.06
C SER A 39 0.22 -2.34 -43.93
N ARG A 40 -0.29 -1.75 -42.85
CA ARG A 40 0.43 -1.52 -41.62
C ARG A 40 -0.01 -2.63 -40.68
N ARG A 41 0.88 -3.59 -40.40
CA ARG A 41 0.67 -4.57 -39.34
C ARG A 41 0.35 -3.80 -38.06
N VAL A 42 -0.89 -3.92 -37.60
CA VAL A 42 -1.29 -3.46 -36.27
C VAL A 42 -0.60 -4.42 -35.31
N SER A 43 0.51 -3.97 -34.71
CA SER A 43 1.01 -4.57 -33.49
C SER A 43 -0.09 -4.41 -32.45
N VAL A 44 -0.80 -5.51 -32.19
CA VAL A 44 -1.76 -5.60 -31.09
C VAL A 44 -0.94 -5.32 -29.84
N VAL A 45 -1.07 -4.11 -29.31
CA VAL A 45 -0.63 -3.79 -27.95
C VAL A 45 -1.52 -4.65 -27.08
N THR A 46 -1.03 -5.81 -26.65
CA THR A 46 -1.67 -6.58 -25.61
C THR A 46 -1.64 -5.70 -24.37
N VAL A 47 -2.75 -5.04 -24.09
CA VAL A 47 -2.94 -4.33 -22.82
C VAL A 47 -2.83 -5.40 -21.75
N SER A 48 -1.66 -5.52 -21.13
CA SER A 48 -1.43 -6.48 -20.07
C SER A 48 -2.43 -6.16 -18.97
N GLN A 49 -3.31 -7.10 -18.65
CA GLN A 49 -4.21 -6.93 -17.53
C GLN A 49 -3.38 -6.61 -16.28
N PRO A 50 -3.82 -5.65 -15.44
CA PRO A 50 -3.13 -5.37 -14.20
C PRO A 50 -3.06 -6.67 -13.39
N PRO A 51 -1.98 -6.86 -12.59
CA PRO A 51 -1.88 -8.00 -11.70
C PRO A 51 -3.17 -8.15 -10.91
N ARG A 52 -3.74 -9.36 -10.88
CA ARG A 52 -4.88 -9.62 -10.02
C ARG A 52 -4.44 -9.39 -8.57
N TYR A 53 -5.12 -8.48 -7.88
CA TYR A 53 -4.89 -8.29 -6.46
C TYR A 53 -5.21 -9.60 -5.72
N VAL A 54 -4.26 -10.07 -4.94
CA VAL A 54 -4.48 -11.20 -4.05
C VAL A 54 -5.42 -10.72 -2.94
N HIS A 55 -6.52 -11.43 -2.75
CA HIS A 55 -7.44 -11.12 -1.66
C HIS A 55 -6.79 -11.59 -0.35
N ILE A 56 -6.30 -10.64 0.45
CA ILE A 56 -5.72 -10.94 1.76
C ILE A 56 -6.88 -11.03 2.76
N GLU A 57 -7.05 -12.18 3.39
CA GLU A 57 -8.03 -12.32 4.46
C GLU A 57 -7.58 -11.56 5.70
N ARG A 58 -8.46 -10.71 6.23
CA ARG A 58 -8.22 -10.01 7.48
C ARG A 58 -8.35 -11.02 8.63
N PRO A 59 -7.41 -11.05 9.59
CA PRO A 59 -7.59 -11.83 10.80
C PRO A 59 -8.88 -11.43 11.52
N ASN A 60 -9.70 -12.43 11.88
CA ASN A 60 -10.95 -12.22 12.63
C ASN A 60 -10.71 -11.94 14.12
N MET A 61 -9.47 -12.10 14.59
CA MET A 61 -9.04 -11.84 15.95
C MET A 61 -7.71 -11.08 15.94
N PRO A 62 -7.43 -10.25 16.96
CA PRO A 62 -6.12 -9.62 17.11
C PRO A 62 -4.99 -10.66 17.15
N LEU A 63 -3.92 -10.39 16.40
CA LEU A 63 -2.70 -11.20 16.42
C LEU A 63 -1.64 -10.45 17.22
N THR A 64 -1.10 -11.09 18.25
CA THR A 64 0.01 -10.55 19.03
C THR A 64 1.31 -11.14 18.53
N TYR A 65 2.18 -10.29 18.01
CA TYR A 65 3.55 -10.65 17.67
C TYR A 65 4.48 -10.29 18.83
N GLU A 66 5.52 -11.09 19.00
CA GLU A 66 6.47 -10.92 20.09
C GLU A 66 7.85 -10.53 19.56
N PHE A 67 8.44 -9.51 20.15
CA PHE A 67 9.83 -9.13 19.91
C PHE A 67 10.72 -9.85 20.92
N MET A 68 11.48 -10.83 20.45
CA MET A 68 12.41 -11.58 21.27
C MET A 68 13.82 -11.04 21.10
N SER A 69 14.46 -10.63 22.20
CA SER A 69 15.86 -10.21 22.16
C SER A 69 16.77 -11.37 21.76
N TRP A 70 17.60 -11.18 20.74
CA TRP A 70 18.59 -12.17 20.31
C TRP A 70 19.99 -11.85 20.85
N ASN A 71 20.39 -10.58 20.77
CA ASN A 71 21.59 -10.05 21.41
C ASN A 71 21.41 -8.55 21.70
N MET A 72 22.46 -7.86 22.15
CA MET A 72 22.40 -6.43 22.53
C MET A 72 21.99 -5.48 21.38
N LYS A 73 22.13 -5.91 20.13
CA LYS A 73 21.92 -5.10 18.92
C LYS A 73 20.92 -5.74 17.96
N SER A 74 20.27 -6.83 18.34
CA SER A 74 19.32 -7.50 17.46
C SER A 74 18.19 -8.20 18.19
N MET A 75 17.06 -8.29 17.53
CA MET A 75 15.85 -8.94 18.01
C MET A 75 15.15 -9.68 16.88
N LEU A 76 14.29 -10.63 17.25
CA LEU A 76 13.49 -11.44 16.35
C LEU A 76 12.02 -11.07 16.50
N LEU A 77 11.30 -10.98 15.39
CA LEU A 77 9.83 -10.84 15.40
C LEU A 77 9.20 -12.21 15.20
N VAL A 78 8.52 -12.70 16.24
CA VAL A 78 7.94 -14.05 16.28
C VAL A 78 6.42 -13.96 16.22
N PRO A 79 5.75 -14.76 15.37
CA PRO A 79 4.31 -14.77 15.26
C PRO A 79 3.68 -15.60 16.40
N PRO A 80 2.39 -15.39 16.70
CA PRO A 80 1.68 -16.28 17.59
C PRO A 80 1.60 -17.69 16.98
N ARG A 81 1.59 -18.72 17.84
CA ARG A 81 1.60 -20.14 17.41
C ARG A 81 0.40 -20.54 16.54
N SER A 82 -0.68 -19.78 16.57
CA SER A 82 -1.86 -19.97 15.72
C SER A 82 -1.61 -19.62 14.26
N VAL A 83 -0.65 -18.73 13.97
CA VAL A 83 -0.32 -18.25 12.62
C VAL A 83 0.76 -19.11 11.99
N ASP A 84 1.81 -19.43 12.74
CA ASP A 84 2.88 -20.31 12.27
C ASP A 84 3.25 -21.35 13.34
N PRO A 85 2.67 -22.56 13.23
CA PRO A 85 2.99 -23.68 14.12
C PRO A 85 4.44 -24.17 14.00
N GLY A 86 5.13 -23.83 12.90
CA GLY A 86 6.46 -24.33 12.54
C GLY A 86 7.64 -23.65 13.25
N ARG A 87 7.40 -22.58 14.03
CA ARG A 87 8.40 -21.84 14.84
C ARG A 87 9.58 -21.28 14.04
N GLY A 88 9.32 -20.40 13.08
CA GLY A 88 10.33 -19.46 12.58
C GLY A 88 10.13 -18.06 13.15
N ALA A 89 11.19 -17.33 13.47
CA ALA A 89 11.06 -15.88 13.50
C ALA A 89 10.77 -15.41 12.07
N LEU A 90 9.80 -14.50 11.92
CA LEU A 90 9.44 -13.95 10.62
C LEU A 90 10.45 -12.93 10.15
N TYR A 91 11.02 -12.18 11.10
CA TYR A 91 12.01 -11.15 10.79
C TYR A 91 13.12 -11.13 11.83
N PHE A 92 14.33 -10.89 11.33
CA PHE A 92 15.51 -10.54 12.08
C PHE A 92 15.72 -9.04 11.96
N ILE A 93 15.82 -8.37 13.10
CA ILE A 93 15.97 -6.91 13.21
C ILE A 93 17.32 -6.65 13.85
N SER A 94 18.18 -5.88 13.18
CA SER A 94 19.48 -5.48 13.72
C SER A 94 19.61 -3.96 13.75
N VAL A 95 20.43 -3.48 14.68
CA VAL A 95 20.74 -2.07 14.87
C VAL A 95 22.26 -1.87 14.85
N ALA A 96 22.74 -0.97 14.00
CA ALA A 96 24.15 -0.64 13.87
C ALA A 96 24.36 0.88 13.95
N LEU A 97 25.49 1.32 14.53
CA LEU A 97 25.87 2.73 14.56
C LEU A 97 26.44 3.13 13.20
N ASN A 98 25.90 4.17 12.59
CA ASN A 98 26.46 4.80 11.39
C ASN A 98 27.64 5.70 11.80
N LEU A 99 28.84 5.36 11.30
CA LEU A 99 30.09 6.06 11.60
C LEU A 99 30.61 6.88 10.40
N ASN A 100 29.74 7.19 9.43
CA ASN A 100 30.11 8.05 8.31
C ASN A 100 30.54 9.43 8.84
N PRO A 101 31.80 9.87 8.63
CA PRO A 101 32.31 11.13 9.18
C PRO A 101 31.69 12.37 8.52
N PHE A 102 30.92 12.19 7.44
CA PHE A 102 30.22 13.26 6.73
C PHE A 102 28.72 13.31 7.03
N ALA A 103 28.23 12.47 7.93
CA ALA A 103 26.84 12.48 8.40
C ALA A 103 26.80 12.63 9.93
N PRO A 104 25.70 13.14 10.51
CA PRO A 104 25.46 13.03 11.93
C PRO A 104 25.51 11.57 12.39
N LEU A 105 25.96 11.33 13.62
CA LEU A 105 25.89 10.00 14.24
C LEU A 105 24.43 9.57 14.37
N SER A 106 24.08 8.45 13.74
CA SER A 106 22.74 7.85 13.75
C SER A 106 22.84 6.33 13.94
N TYR A 107 21.72 5.69 14.28
CA TYR A 107 21.61 4.24 14.29
C TYR A 107 20.78 3.80 13.09
N VAL A 108 21.29 2.84 12.33
CA VAL A 108 20.56 2.20 11.22
C VAL A 108 19.90 0.95 11.77
N THR A 109 18.58 0.87 11.65
CA THR A 109 17.81 -0.35 11.90
C THR A 109 17.59 -1.06 10.57
N SER A 110 18.02 -2.32 10.46
CA SER A 110 17.85 -3.15 9.27
C SER A 110 16.91 -4.32 9.56
N LEU A 111 16.07 -4.67 8.59
CA LEU A 111 15.16 -5.81 8.65
C LEU A 111 15.49 -6.85 7.58
N TYR A 112 15.56 -8.10 8.00
CA TYR A 112 15.74 -9.27 7.16
C TYR A 112 14.62 -10.26 7.43
N ARG A 113 14.15 -10.93 6.38
CA ARG A 113 13.09 -11.94 6.50
C ARG A 113 13.68 -13.27 6.96
N GLY A 114 13.13 -13.83 8.03
CA GLY A 114 13.62 -15.06 8.66
C GLY A 114 14.22 -14.79 10.04
N SER A 115 15.15 -15.65 10.45
CA SER A 115 15.71 -15.65 11.81
C SER A 115 17.15 -15.14 11.90
N ASP A 116 17.73 -14.70 10.78
CA ASP A 116 19.11 -14.24 10.68
C ASP A 116 19.28 -13.18 9.57
N THR A 117 20.53 -12.76 9.33
CA THR A 117 20.91 -11.82 8.29
C THR A 117 21.09 -12.46 6.90
N GLU A 118 20.97 -13.78 6.77
CA GLU A 118 21.06 -14.47 5.48
C GLU A 118 19.73 -14.42 4.73
N GLY A 119 18.66 -14.04 5.43
CA GLY A 119 17.34 -13.79 4.90
C GLY A 119 17.23 -12.68 3.85
N GLU A 120 16.07 -12.62 3.20
CA GLU A 120 15.74 -11.55 2.25
C GLU A 120 15.75 -10.19 2.95
N PHE A 121 16.56 -9.24 2.44
CA PHE A 121 16.55 -7.88 2.94
C PHE A 121 15.22 -7.19 2.64
N VAL A 122 14.57 -6.68 3.68
CA VAL A 122 13.25 -6.02 3.58
C VAL A 122 13.41 -4.51 3.49
N GLY A 123 14.37 -3.96 4.24
CA GLY A 123 14.60 -2.52 4.29
C GLY A 123 15.45 -2.09 5.48
N GLU A 124 15.78 -0.81 5.47
CA GLU A 124 16.53 -0.14 6.52
C GLU A 124 16.00 1.28 6.76
N PHE A 125 16.19 1.80 7.97
CA PHE A 125 15.83 3.17 8.34
C PHE A 125 16.75 3.73 9.45
N GLU A 126 16.89 5.06 9.47
CA GLU A 126 17.60 5.86 10.49
C GLU A 126 16.64 6.64 11.38
#